data_AF-A0AAV6YLP9-F1
#
_entry.id   AF-A0AAV6YLP9-F1
#
_cell.length_a   1.000
_cell.length_b   1.000
_cell.length_c   1.000
_cell.angle_alpha   90.00
_cell.angle_beta   90.00
_cell.angle_gamma   90.00
#
_symmetry.space_group_name_H-M   'P 1'
#
loop_
_entity.id
_entity.type
_entity.pdbx_description
1 polymer ?
#
loop_
_entity_poly.entity_id
_entity_poly.type
_entity_poly.pdbx_seq_one_letter_code
_entity_poly.pdbx_strand_id
1 'polypeptide(L)' 'MCSLSLFRWELNPSYCDSLKRLHPYTNTRRLLHMMDLAIFDFLIGNMDRHHYEIFTKFGDDGFLLHLDNARG' A
#
# COMPACT_ATOMS: atom_id res chain seq x y z
N MET A 1 14.03 20.89 4.63
CA MET A 1 13.16 20.73 5.81
C MET A 1 12.07 19.72 5.45
N CYS A 2 12.15 18.49 5.97
CA CYS A 2 10.99 17.60 5.97
C CYS A 2 9.99 18.19 6.95
N SER A 3 8.88 18.71 6.45
CA SER A 3 7.76 19.08 7.30
C SER A 3 7.23 17.80 7.95
N LEU A 4 7.24 17.74 9.29
CA LEU A 4 6.60 16.69 10.09
C LEU A 4 5.07 16.85 10.02
N SER A 5 4.48 16.71 8.84
CA SER A 5 3.03 16.53 8.72
C SER A 5 2.75 15.06 9.01
N LEU A 6 2.15 14.77 10.17
CA LEU A 6 1.63 13.45 10.49
C LEU A 6 0.65 13.02 9.39
N PHE A 7 0.81 11.78 8.91
CA PHE A 7 -0.06 11.27 7.87
C PHE A 7 -1.45 10.95 8.45
N ARG A 8 -2.50 11.03 7.61
CA ARG A 8 -3.89 10.82 8.07
C ARG A 8 -4.12 9.47 8.74
N TRP A 9 -3.37 8.44 8.35
CA TRP A 9 -3.46 7.10 8.90
C TRP A 9 -2.86 6.99 10.31
N GLU A 10 -1.90 7.85 10.68
CA GLU A 10 -1.28 7.87 12.01
C GLU A 10 -2.22 8.44 13.09
N LEU A 11 -3.13 9.33 12.68
CA LEU A 11 -4.05 10.01 13.58
C LEU A 11 -5.42 9.32 13.69
N ASN A 12 -5.74 8.40 12.78
CA ASN A 12 -7.06 7.79 12.69
C ASN A 12 -6.97 6.25 12.66
N PRO A 13 -7.31 5.55 13.76
CA PRO A 13 -7.27 4.09 13.82
C PRO A 13 -8.28 3.43 12.86
N SER A 14 -9.34 4.15 12.46
CA SER A 14 -10.36 3.68 11.52
C SER A 14 -10.09 4.13 10.07
N TYR A 15 -8.87 4.58 9.74
CA TYR A 15 -8.53 5.05 8.40
C TYR A 15 -8.80 4.01 7.30
N CYS A 16 -8.56 2.73 7.60
CA CYS A 16 -8.81 1.62 6.66
C CYS A 16 -10.29 1.51 6.25
N ASP A 17 -11.24 1.88 7.10
CA ASP A 17 -12.66 1.77 6.78
C ASP A 17 -13.11 2.76 5.71
N SER A 18 -12.48 3.92 5.66
CA SER A 18 -12.67 4.88 4.57
C SER A 18 -12.03 4.39 3.27
N LEU A 19 -10.85 3.76 3.34
CA LEU A 19 -10.14 3.24 2.17
C LEU A 19 -10.90 2.10 1.49
N LYS A 20 -11.50 1.19 2.26
CA LYS A 20 -12.33 0.08 1.72
C LYS A 20 -13.47 0.55 0.82
N ARG A 21 -13.88 1.82 0.90
CA ARG A 21 -14.98 2.41 0.10
C ARG A 21 -14.48 3.17 -1.13
N LEU A 22 -13.17 3.32 -1.30
CA LEU A 22 -12.55 4.06 -2.41
C LEU A 22 -12.08 3.09 -3.50
N HIS A 23 -12.36 3.37 -4.77
CA HIS A 23 -11.71 2.66 -5.89
C HIS A 23 -10.21 2.99 -5.90
N PRO A 24 -9.30 2.03 -6.14
CA PRO A 24 -9.51 0.61 -6.52
C PRO A 24 -9.63 -0.37 -5.34
N TYR A 25 -9.61 0.10 -4.09
CA TYR A 25 -9.60 -0.73 -2.87
C TYR A 25 -10.98 -1.26 -2.47
N THR A 26 -12.05 -0.87 -3.18
CA THR A 26 -13.37 -1.51 -3.08
C THR A 26 -13.33 -2.98 -3.52
N ASN A 27 -12.37 -3.36 -4.37
CA ASN A 27 -12.09 -4.76 -4.68
C ASN A 27 -11.28 -5.40 -3.54
N THR A 28 -11.83 -6.43 -2.91
CA THR A 28 -11.17 -7.19 -1.84
C THR A 28 -9.79 -7.70 -2.25
N ARG A 29 -9.58 -8.13 -3.50
CA ARG A 29 -8.26 -8.61 -3.95
C ARG A 29 -7.21 -7.51 -3.88
N ARG A 30 -7.53 -6.29 -4.32
CA ARG A 30 -6.59 -5.16 -4.30
C ARG A 30 -6.12 -4.88 -2.88
N LEU A 31 -7.03 -4.91 -1.92
CA LEU A 31 -6.71 -4.69 -0.51
C LEU A 31 -5.86 -5.82 0.06
N LEU A 32 -6.18 -7.09 -0.26
CA LEU A 32 -5.38 -8.24 0.17
C LEU A 32 -3.96 -8.21 -0.38
N HIS A 33 -3.77 -7.89 -1.66
CA HIS A 33 -2.42 -7.73 -2.23
C HIS A 33 -1.62 -6.62 -1.53
N MET A 34 -2.28 -5.55 -1.08
CA MET A 34 -1.62 -4.50 -0.31
C MET A 34 -1.22 -4.96 1.10
N MET A 35 -2.00 -5.84 1.73
CA MET A 35 -1.64 -6.46 3.02
C MET A 35 -0.42 -7.38 2.87
N ASP A 36 -0.37 -8.19 1.82
CA ASP A 36 0.77 -9.07 1.54
C ASP A 36 2.07 -8.26 1.35
N LEU A 37 1.98 -7.15 0.62
CA LEU A 37 3.09 -6.24 0.40
C LEU A 37 3.56 -5.56 1.69
N ALA A 38 2.63 -5.13 2.54
CA ALA A 38 2.95 -4.54 3.84
C ALA A 38 3.62 -5.55 4.79
N ILE A 39 3.20 -6.82 4.78
CA ILE A 39 3.86 -7.89 5.53
C ILE A 39 5.27 -8.11 5.00
N PHE A 40 5.44 -8.15 3.67
CA PHE A 40 6.75 -8.30 3.05
C PHE A 40 7.70 -7.15 3.44
N ASP A 41 7.25 -5.91 3.33
CA ASP A 41 8.03 -4.72 3.70
C ASP A 41 8.41 -4.74 5.19
N PHE A 42 7.48 -5.14 6.07
CA PHE A 42 7.77 -5.30 7.50
C PHE A 42 8.87 -6.33 7.75
N LEU A 43 8.84 -7.47 7.06
CA LEU A 43 9.84 -8.54 7.23
C LEU A 43 11.24 -8.12 6.76
N ILE A 44 11.32 -7.28 5.72
CA ILE A 44 12.62 -6.80 5.22
C ILE A 44 13.05 -5.49 5.85
N GLY A 45 12.22 -4.81 6.65
CA GLY A 45 12.56 -3.51 7.25
C GLY A 45 12.35 -2.29 6.34
N ASN A 46 11.65 -2.44 5.22
CA ASN A 46 11.46 -1.38 4.23
C ASN A 46 10.30 -0.45 4.61
N MET A 47 10.61 0.75 5.09
CA MET A 47 9.59 1.77 5.44
C MET A 47 9.37 2.81 4.33
N ASP A 48 10.02 2.66 3.17
CA ASP A 48 10.03 3.68 2.12
C ASP A 48 9.04 3.41 0.99
N ARG A 49 8.16 2.41 1.13
CA ARG A 49 7.18 2.10 0.09
C ARG A 49 6.08 3.16 -0.01
N HIS A 50 6.31 4.14 -0.89
CA HIS A 50 5.38 5.24 -1.15
C HIS A 50 4.60 5.09 -2.48
N HIS A 51 5.01 4.17 -3.36
CA HIS A 51 4.30 3.81 -4.59
C HIS A 51 4.33 2.29 -4.81
N TYR A 52 3.41 1.80 -5.64
CA TYR A 52 3.39 0.43 -6.14
C TYR A 52 2.98 0.44 -7.62
N GLU A 53 3.41 -0.57 -8.37
CA GLU A 53 3.10 -0.70 -9.79
C GLU A 53 2.24 -1.93 -10.07
N ILE A 54 1.49 -1.88 -11.18
CA ILE A 54 0.63 -2.95 -11.68
C ILE A 54 0.81 -3.10 -13.19
N PHE A 55 0.67 -4.32 -13.69
CA PHE A 55 0.59 -4.53 -15.14
C PHE A 55 -0.79 -4.09 -15.66
N THR A 56 -0.80 -3.11 -16.56
CA THR A 56 -2.02 -2.59 -17.20
C THR A 56 -2.85 -3.67 -17.90
N LYS A 57 -2.19 -4.71 -18.43
CA LYS A 57 -2.84 -5.86 -19.08
C LYS A 57 -3.80 -6.62 -18.16
N PHE A 58 -3.53 -6.67 -16.86
CA PHE A 58 -4.34 -7.41 -15.88
C PHE A 58 -5.30 -6.50 -15.10
N GLY A 59 -5.20 -5.17 -15.28
CA GLY A 59 -6.12 -4.19 -14.70
C GLY A 59 -6.21 -4.28 -13.17
N ASP A 60 -7.43 -4.12 -12.65
CA ASP A 60 -7.70 -4.05 -11.21
C ASP A 60 -7.47 -5.38 -10.47
N ASP A 61 -7.45 -6.51 -11.18
CA ASP A 61 -7.22 -7.84 -10.64
C ASP A 61 -5.75 -8.29 -10.75
N GLY A 62 -4.87 -7.44 -11.30
CA GLY A 62 -3.44 -7.69 -11.35
C GLY A 62 -2.78 -7.62 -9.97
N PHE A 63 -1.76 -8.46 -9.77
CA PHE A 63 -0.92 -8.44 -8.57
C PHE A 63 -0.04 -7.17 -8.50
N LEU A 64 0.46 -6.87 -7.30
CA LEU A 64 1.36 -5.75 -7.06
C LEU A 64 2.81 -6.14 -7.37
N LEU A 65 3.54 -5.27 -8.05
CA LEU A 65 4.97 -5.47 -8.32
C LEU A 65 5.82 -5.00 -7.13
N HIS A 66 6.62 -5.90 -6.57
CA HIS A 66 7.51 -5.62 -5.44
C HIS A 66 8.85 -5.07 -5.94
N LEU A 67 8.83 -3.84 -6.47
CA LEU A 67 10.02 -3.14 -6.97
C LEU A 67 10.65 -2.23 -5.89
N ASP A 68 11.88 -1.79 -6.15
CA ASP A 68 12.65 -0.82 -5.35
C ASP A 68 12.89 -1.18 -3.87
N ASN A 69 13.19 -2.46 -3.60
CA ASN A 69 13.41 -2.98 -2.24
C ASN A 69 14.81 -2.70 -1.66
N ALA A 70 15.54 -1.72 -2.17
CA ALA A 70 16.93 -1.45 -1.75
C ALA A 70 17.05 -0.77 -0.37
N ARG A 71 15.92 -0.54 0.32
CA ARG A 71 15.83 0.18 1.60
C ARG A 71 15.23 -0.68 2.73
N GLY A 72 15.29 -2.00 2.59
CA GLY A 72 15.07 -2.96 3.68
C GLY A 72 16.31 -3.13 4.54
#